data_AF-A0A7C3V621-F1
#
_entry.id   AF-A0A7C3V621-F1
#
_cell.length_a   1.000
_cell.length_b   1.000
_cell.length_c   1.000
_cell.angle_alpha   90.00
_cell.angle_beta   90.00
_cell.angle_gamma   90.00
#
_symmetry.space_group_name_H-M   'P 1'
#
loop_
_entity.id
_entity.type
_entity.pdbx_description
1 polymer ?
#
loop_
_entity_poly.entity_id
_entity_poly.type
_entity_poly.pdbx_seq_one_letter_code
_entity_poly.pdbx_strand_id
1 'polypeptide(L)'
;MNSRAQFIIVATILIGVIVTSLAVSLYLTATQYQEFRYKASKEIVINIDKDFKRTLTRILASATNEYNTTADFNPPRAHAYEKLSYWYQTLAQSYPDAGLQLDLRVKTKQLQPEKTLPNGVKIPERKVENLIKCYWFYPQSISAIYSELAVNLTSHGLYGYISEGYIALNVTIYTDTIESQGGKVSFTFHVEREYGEPVSSLSKDNYNFADEDTLAGWALSYFNPTAKKWERLKTSDIVEITYKAGGNYSLTFNMPYNGYEKYLVLWVRDERGILVEAYSYYSISYLIKENIDSKKQYHPYQTYTLELKPDGTLIWFSIPIDNIAGKPLPPVPPVFVKQFRVFTTINGYQDNNYVQTPHQVERWKIDYEFPAPGFEAERERFMKHIGKGYENRLTFLANFTHNPNLGVDDTVQRVNVTWIDDCDTSPPQYYVSITEQGIYRIIDNGGVYKLQLLAQEGYSWAIDWSISIHYRNYHCEYALYGIGYDRISGGGAWIPNILPGGNYTVDKGPIRA
;
A
#
# COMPACT_ATOMS: atom_id res chain seq x y z
N MET A 1 -99.29 17.29 -26.21
CA MET A 1 -98.03 17.39 -25.44
C MET A 1 -96.86 17.05 -26.36
N ASN A 2 -95.79 17.86 -26.30
CA ASN A 2 -94.78 18.08 -27.36
C ASN A 2 -93.78 16.91 -27.54
N SER A 3 -94.01 16.03 -28.52
CA SER A 3 -93.06 14.98 -28.95
C SER A 3 -91.71 15.54 -29.45
N ARG A 4 -91.71 16.76 -30.00
CA ARG A 4 -90.47 17.45 -30.47
C ARG A 4 -89.56 17.89 -29.32
N ALA A 5 -90.13 18.29 -28.17
CA ALA A 5 -89.34 18.73 -27.01
C ALA A 5 -88.66 17.54 -26.30
N GLN A 6 -89.36 16.40 -26.20
CA GLN A 6 -88.79 15.15 -25.69
C GLN A 6 -87.65 14.62 -26.58
N PHE A 7 -87.80 14.74 -27.91
CA PHE A 7 -86.74 14.32 -28.84
C PHE A 7 -85.45 15.15 -28.67
N ILE A 8 -85.58 16.48 -28.46
CA ILE A 8 -84.44 17.36 -28.22
C ILE A 8 -83.74 17.02 -26.90
N ILE A 9 -84.49 16.76 -25.83
CA ILE A 9 -83.94 16.36 -24.52
C ILE A 9 -83.21 15.02 -24.64
N VAL A 10 -83.82 14.02 -25.27
CA VAL A 10 -83.21 12.70 -25.48
C VAL A 10 -81.94 12.82 -26.33
N ALA A 11 -81.97 13.58 -27.43
CA ALA A 11 -80.79 13.80 -28.27
C ALA A 11 -79.66 14.50 -27.53
N THR A 12 -79.97 15.49 -26.68
CA THR A 12 -78.97 16.23 -25.88
C THR A 12 -78.32 15.32 -24.83
N ILE A 13 -79.11 14.47 -24.17
CA ILE A 13 -78.59 13.47 -23.22
C ILE A 13 -77.71 12.46 -23.96
N LEU A 14 -78.12 11.99 -25.13
CA LEU A 14 -77.38 11.01 -25.93
C LEU A 14 -76.02 11.57 -26.41
N ILE A 15 -76.01 12.82 -26.87
CA ILE A 15 -74.78 13.55 -27.21
C ILE A 15 -73.91 13.73 -25.96
N GLY A 16 -74.49 14.12 -24.82
CA GLY A 16 -73.77 14.28 -23.56
C GLY A 16 -73.10 12.99 -23.09
N VAL A 17 -73.79 11.85 -23.20
CA VAL A 17 -73.24 10.52 -22.88
C VAL A 17 -72.10 10.16 -23.83
N ILE A 18 -72.26 10.40 -25.14
CA ILE A 18 -71.20 10.12 -26.12
C ILE A 18 -69.96 10.97 -25.85
N VAL A 19 -70.11 12.27 -25.62
CA VAL A 19 -68.99 13.19 -25.36
C VAL A 19 -68.28 12.81 -24.05
N THR A 20 -69.03 12.49 -23.00
CA THR A 20 -68.45 12.08 -21.71
C THR A 20 -67.74 10.74 -21.83
N SER A 21 -68.31 9.78 -22.55
CA SER A 21 -67.68 8.48 -22.82
C SER A 21 -66.39 8.65 -23.63
N LEU A 22 -66.37 9.53 -24.63
CA LEU A 22 -65.18 9.82 -25.41
C LEU A 22 -64.09 10.48 -24.55
N ALA A 23 -64.47 11.43 -23.69
CA ALA A 23 -63.56 12.10 -22.77
C ALA A 23 -62.94 11.11 -21.76
N VAL A 24 -63.75 10.21 -21.20
CA VAL A 24 -63.27 9.15 -20.29
C VAL A 24 -62.33 8.19 -21.01
N SER A 25 -62.66 7.76 -22.23
CA SER A 25 -61.77 6.90 -23.03
C SER A 25 -60.44 7.59 -23.35
N LEU A 26 -60.47 8.85 -23.79
CA LEU A 26 -59.25 9.63 -24.06
C LEU A 26 -58.40 9.79 -22.80
N TYR A 27 -59.02 10.06 -21.65
CA TYR A 27 -58.33 10.16 -20.37
C TYR A 27 -57.70 8.83 -19.95
N LEU A 28 -58.45 7.71 -20.04
CA LEU A 28 -57.93 6.38 -19.72
C LEU A 28 -56.78 5.97 -20.64
N THR A 29 -56.90 6.22 -21.96
CA THR A 29 -55.82 5.95 -22.91
C THR A 29 -54.59 6.80 -22.63
N ALA A 30 -54.76 8.10 -22.33
CA ALA A 30 -53.65 8.97 -21.96
C ALA A 30 -52.95 8.51 -20.67
N THR A 31 -53.73 8.11 -19.66
CA THR A 31 -53.20 7.62 -18.38
C THR A 31 -52.46 6.30 -18.55
N GLN A 32 -53.05 5.34 -19.29
CA GLN A 32 -52.39 4.07 -19.62
C GLN A 32 -51.10 4.29 -20.41
N TYR A 33 -51.11 5.20 -21.38
CA TYR A 33 -49.92 5.55 -22.15
C TYR A 33 -48.80 6.12 -21.26
N GLN A 34 -49.14 6.98 -20.31
CA GLN A 34 -48.18 7.51 -19.32
C GLN A 34 -47.64 6.40 -18.41
N GLU A 35 -48.48 5.50 -17.92
CA GLU A 35 -48.04 4.36 -17.11
C GLU A 35 -47.08 3.44 -17.88
N PHE A 36 -47.36 3.15 -19.16
CA PHE A 36 -46.49 2.32 -19.99
C PHE A 36 -45.13 2.97 -20.21
N ARG A 37 -45.08 4.28 -20.50
CA ARG A 37 -43.80 5.02 -20.64
C ARG A 37 -43.02 5.08 -19.33
N TYR A 38 -43.72 5.31 -18.21
CA TYR A 38 -43.10 5.31 -16.90
C TYR A 38 -42.47 3.96 -16.57
N LYS A 39 -43.20 2.84 -16.75
CA LYS A 39 -42.67 1.49 -16.54
C LYS A 39 -41.46 1.20 -17.42
N ALA A 40 -41.52 1.53 -18.71
CA ALA A 40 -40.40 1.33 -19.64
C ALA A 40 -39.14 2.12 -19.23
N SER A 41 -39.29 3.41 -18.91
CA SER A 41 -38.17 4.26 -18.47
C SER A 41 -37.55 3.79 -17.16
N LYS A 42 -38.38 3.36 -16.19
CA LYS A 42 -37.94 2.81 -14.92
C LYS A 42 -37.09 1.55 -15.10
N GLU A 43 -37.55 0.60 -15.93
CA GLU A 43 -36.80 -0.64 -16.18
C GLU A 43 -35.45 -0.36 -16.88
N ILE A 44 -35.41 0.54 -17.86
CA ILE A 44 -34.16 0.94 -18.53
C ILE A 44 -33.17 1.50 -17.50
N VAL A 45 -33.61 2.45 -16.68
CA VAL A 45 -32.73 3.10 -15.69
C VAL A 45 -32.24 2.13 -14.62
N ILE A 46 -33.11 1.26 -14.11
CA ILE A 46 -32.72 0.25 -13.12
C ILE A 46 -31.69 -0.72 -13.72
N ASN A 47 -31.84 -1.11 -14.98
CA ASN A 47 -30.87 -1.98 -15.64
C ASN A 47 -29.52 -1.27 -15.83
N ILE A 48 -29.54 0.00 -16.25
CA ILE A 48 -28.33 0.83 -16.36
C ILE A 48 -27.61 0.96 -15.02
N ASP A 49 -28.33 1.29 -13.94
CA ASP A 49 -27.76 1.43 -12.59
C ASP A 49 -27.12 0.13 -12.10
N LYS A 50 -27.81 -1.01 -12.28
CA LYS A 50 -27.29 -2.33 -11.92
C LYS A 50 -26.05 -2.70 -12.72
N ASP A 51 -26.07 -2.47 -14.04
CA ASP A 51 -24.93 -2.78 -14.91
C ASP A 51 -23.73 -1.87 -14.64
N PHE A 52 -23.97 -0.59 -14.32
CA PHE A 52 -22.93 0.33 -13.90
C PHE A 52 -22.22 -0.17 -12.64
N LYS A 53 -22.98 -0.49 -11.59
CA LYS A 53 -22.44 -1.03 -10.33
C LYS A 53 -21.72 -2.37 -10.54
N ARG A 54 -22.26 -3.25 -11.39
CA ARG A 54 -21.63 -4.53 -11.75
C ARG A 54 -20.30 -4.34 -12.49
N THR A 55 -20.23 -3.38 -13.40
CA THR A 55 -19.01 -3.03 -14.12
C THR A 55 -17.95 -2.48 -13.16
N LEU A 56 -18.31 -1.54 -12.29
CA LEU A 56 -17.39 -0.99 -11.28
C LEU A 56 -16.89 -2.08 -10.32
N THR A 57 -17.78 -2.99 -9.90
CA THR A 57 -17.43 -4.13 -9.05
C THR A 57 -16.36 -5.01 -9.70
N ARG A 58 -16.55 -5.39 -10.98
CA ARG A 58 -15.58 -6.20 -11.73
C ARG A 58 -14.25 -5.48 -11.92
N ILE A 59 -14.29 -4.17 -12.15
CA ILE A 59 -13.09 -3.34 -12.27
C ILE A 59 -12.31 -3.36 -10.96
N LEU A 60 -12.95 -3.11 -9.82
CA LEU A 60 -12.29 -3.09 -8.51
C LEU A 60 -11.73 -4.48 -8.14
N ALA A 61 -12.50 -5.54 -8.39
CA ALA A 61 -12.03 -6.92 -8.19
C ALA A 61 -10.77 -7.20 -9.03
N SER A 62 -10.77 -6.87 -10.33
CA SER A 62 -9.60 -7.03 -11.19
C SER A 62 -8.39 -6.23 -10.67
N ALA A 63 -8.60 -4.96 -10.31
CA ALA A 63 -7.51 -4.07 -9.92
C ALA A 63 -6.88 -4.43 -8.57
N THR A 64 -7.67 -4.87 -7.59
CA THR A 64 -7.17 -5.30 -6.29
C THR A 64 -6.35 -6.59 -6.39
N ASN A 65 -6.76 -7.53 -7.24
CA ASN A 65 -5.99 -8.75 -7.48
C ASN A 65 -4.70 -8.49 -8.27
N GLU A 66 -4.73 -7.61 -9.28
CA GLU A 66 -3.54 -7.23 -10.04
C GLU A 66 -2.53 -6.44 -9.20
N TYR A 67 -2.99 -5.54 -8.32
CA TYR A 67 -2.10 -4.84 -7.38
C TYR A 67 -1.43 -5.81 -6.39
N ASN A 68 -2.16 -6.82 -5.89
CA ASN A 68 -1.60 -7.81 -4.97
C ASN A 68 -0.40 -8.58 -5.55
N THR A 69 -0.32 -8.70 -6.88
CA THR A 69 0.79 -9.38 -7.57
C THR A 69 1.85 -8.43 -8.11
N THR A 70 1.45 -7.24 -8.58
CA THR A 70 2.34 -6.30 -9.29
C THR A 70 2.81 -5.10 -8.46
N ALA A 71 2.13 -4.80 -7.36
CA ALA A 71 2.28 -3.58 -6.57
C ALA A 71 2.15 -2.27 -7.37
N ASP A 72 1.48 -2.28 -8.53
CA ASP A 72 1.32 -1.13 -9.40
C ASP A 72 -0.16 -0.92 -9.75
N PHE A 73 -0.68 0.28 -9.49
CA PHE A 73 -2.06 0.65 -9.83
C PHE A 73 -2.17 1.36 -11.17
N ASN A 74 -1.07 1.76 -11.81
CA ASN A 74 -1.13 2.45 -13.10
C ASN A 74 -1.73 1.56 -14.21
N PRO A 75 -1.27 0.32 -14.45
CA PRO A 75 -1.90 -0.55 -15.44
C PRO A 75 -3.36 -0.91 -15.11
N PRO A 76 -3.72 -1.36 -13.88
CA PRO A 76 -5.10 -1.63 -13.53
C PRO A 76 -6.04 -0.43 -13.72
N ARG A 77 -5.57 0.78 -13.42
CA ARG A 77 -6.34 2.01 -13.58
C ARG A 77 -6.56 2.35 -15.05
N ALA A 78 -5.54 2.18 -15.90
CA ALA A 78 -5.71 2.33 -17.34
C ALA A 78 -6.75 1.35 -17.89
N HIS A 79 -6.65 0.07 -17.52
CA HIS A 79 -7.64 -0.96 -17.89
C HIS A 79 -9.04 -0.65 -17.35
N ALA A 80 -9.14 -0.03 -16.17
CA ALA A 80 -10.41 0.40 -15.59
C ALA A 80 -11.10 1.47 -16.45
N TYR A 81 -10.36 2.50 -16.86
CA TYR A 81 -10.85 3.55 -17.76
C TYR A 81 -11.29 2.98 -19.11
N GLU A 82 -10.50 2.07 -19.67
CA GLU A 82 -10.84 1.39 -20.93
C GLU A 82 -12.15 0.58 -20.81
N LYS A 83 -12.26 -0.29 -19.79
CA LYS A 83 -13.47 -1.09 -19.55
C LYS A 83 -14.71 -0.22 -19.33
N LEU A 84 -14.57 0.86 -18.57
CA LEU A 84 -15.67 1.77 -18.28
C LEU A 84 -16.11 2.56 -19.53
N SER A 85 -15.14 3.01 -20.34
CA SER A 85 -15.39 3.65 -21.64
C SER A 85 -16.07 2.70 -22.63
N TYR A 86 -15.60 1.46 -22.72
CA TYR A 86 -16.21 0.44 -23.57
C TYR A 86 -17.65 0.12 -23.16
N TRP A 87 -17.90 -0.04 -21.85
CA TRP A 87 -19.24 -0.22 -21.31
C TRP A 87 -20.15 0.97 -21.63
N TYR A 88 -19.65 2.21 -21.44
CA TYR A 88 -20.38 3.44 -21.75
C TYR A 88 -20.79 3.52 -23.23
N GLN A 89 -19.87 3.22 -24.15
CA GLN A 89 -20.15 3.22 -25.58
C GLN A 89 -21.15 2.13 -25.98
N THR A 90 -21.00 0.93 -25.42
CA THR A 90 -21.92 -0.20 -25.64
C THR A 90 -23.33 0.15 -25.15
N LEU A 91 -23.42 0.81 -24.00
CA LEU A 91 -24.69 1.23 -23.43
C LEU A 91 -25.39 2.28 -24.31
N ALA A 92 -24.66 3.28 -24.79
CA ALA A 92 -25.19 4.29 -25.71
C ALA A 92 -25.75 3.65 -27.00
N GLN A 93 -25.09 2.60 -27.51
CA GLN A 93 -25.54 1.87 -28.70
C GLN A 93 -26.72 0.93 -28.46
N SER A 94 -26.92 0.46 -27.22
CA SER A 94 -27.97 -0.51 -26.88
C SER A 94 -29.37 0.10 -26.77
N TYR A 95 -29.46 1.43 -26.60
CA TYR A 95 -30.73 2.16 -26.44
C TYR A 95 -30.88 3.34 -27.42
N PRO A 96 -30.74 3.12 -28.75
CA PRO A 96 -30.75 4.21 -29.74
C PRO A 96 -32.09 4.95 -29.76
N ASP A 97 -33.21 4.22 -29.63
CA ASP A 97 -34.56 4.78 -29.71
C ASP A 97 -35.03 5.43 -28.40
N ALA A 98 -34.35 5.16 -27.28
CA ALA A 98 -34.73 5.71 -25.98
C ALA A 98 -34.30 7.17 -25.79
N GLY A 99 -33.54 7.72 -26.74
CA GLY A 99 -32.98 9.06 -26.66
C GLY A 99 -32.03 9.19 -25.47
N LEU A 100 -31.24 8.14 -25.25
CA LEU A 100 -30.33 7.99 -24.11
C LEU A 100 -29.19 9.01 -24.21
N GLN A 101 -29.05 9.84 -23.19
CA GLN A 101 -27.88 10.69 -22.99
C GLN A 101 -27.22 10.28 -21.68
N LEU A 102 -25.92 10.04 -21.75
CA LEU A 102 -25.12 9.61 -20.62
C LEU A 102 -24.04 10.66 -20.35
N ASP A 103 -23.69 10.83 -19.09
CA ASP A 103 -22.55 11.64 -18.67
C ASP A 103 -21.88 10.94 -17.48
N LEU A 104 -20.69 10.38 -17.74
CA LEU A 104 -19.89 9.65 -16.77
C LEU A 104 -18.92 10.61 -16.07
N ARG A 105 -19.04 10.69 -14.75
CA ARG A 105 -18.30 11.64 -13.93
C ARG A 105 -17.45 10.90 -12.90
N VAL A 106 -16.14 10.88 -13.12
CA VAL A 106 -15.20 10.41 -12.10
C VAL A 106 -14.97 11.55 -11.11
N LYS A 107 -15.54 11.39 -9.92
CA LYS A 107 -15.47 12.37 -8.83
C LYS A 107 -14.62 11.85 -7.68
N THR A 108 -14.36 12.73 -6.72
CA THR A 108 -13.73 12.36 -5.45
C THR A 108 -14.82 12.07 -4.41
N LYS A 109 -14.67 10.98 -3.67
CA LYS A 109 -15.54 10.64 -2.52
C LYS A 109 -14.69 10.45 -1.27
N GLN A 110 -15.05 11.11 -0.19
CA GLN A 110 -14.45 10.85 1.12
C GLN A 110 -14.93 9.48 1.61
N LEU A 111 -14.00 8.58 1.91
CA LEU A 111 -14.28 7.25 2.44
C LEU A 111 -14.42 7.29 3.96
N GLN A 112 -13.52 8.03 4.60
CA GLN A 112 -13.52 8.22 6.04
C GLN A 112 -12.72 9.49 6.41
N PRO A 113 -13.13 10.20 7.46
CA PRO A 113 -12.32 11.26 8.06
C PRO A 113 -11.12 10.67 8.80
N GLU A 114 -10.15 11.52 9.13
CA GLU A 114 -9.10 11.17 10.07
C GLU A 114 -9.72 10.74 11.41
N LYS A 115 -9.24 9.63 11.97
CA LYS A 115 -9.70 9.13 13.27
C LYS A 115 -8.58 8.42 14.01
N THR A 116 -8.67 8.42 15.33
CA THR A 116 -7.79 7.61 16.19
C THR A 116 -8.60 6.43 16.72
N LEU A 117 -8.13 5.21 16.49
CA LEU A 117 -8.73 4.01 17.05
C LEU A 117 -8.51 3.94 18.58
N PRO A 118 -9.31 3.16 19.34
CA PRO A 118 -9.18 3.04 20.79
C PRO A 118 -7.79 2.62 21.29
N ASN A 119 -7.05 1.88 20.45
CA ASN A 119 -5.67 1.44 20.69
C ASN A 119 -4.61 2.54 20.42
N GLY A 120 -5.01 3.78 20.12
CA GLY A 120 -4.13 4.91 19.82
C GLY A 120 -3.60 4.96 18.38
N VAL A 121 -4.02 4.04 17.51
CA VAL A 121 -3.63 4.05 16.08
C VAL A 121 -4.31 5.22 15.38
N LYS A 122 -3.52 6.14 14.84
CA LYS A 122 -4.03 7.23 13.99
C LYS A 122 -4.23 6.72 12.57
N ILE A 123 -5.43 6.90 12.05
CA ILE A 123 -5.78 6.56 10.68
C ILE A 123 -6.01 7.88 9.94
N PRO A 124 -5.25 8.14 8.86
CA PRO A 124 -5.39 9.37 8.10
C PRO A 124 -6.77 9.44 7.42
N GLU A 125 -7.12 10.65 6.98
CA GLU A 125 -8.24 10.83 6.06
C GLU A 125 -8.04 9.99 4.80
N ARG A 126 -9.10 9.33 4.35
CA ARG A 126 -9.08 8.52 3.12
C ARG A 126 -10.16 8.97 2.17
N LYS A 127 -9.81 9.03 0.90
CA LYS A 127 -10.68 9.42 -0.21
C LYS A 127 -10.42 8.55 -1.43
N VAL A 128 -11.43 8.29 -2.23
CA VAL A 128 -11.24 7.75 -3.58
C VAL A 128 -11.04 8.94 -4.50
N GLU A 129 -9.87 8.99 -5.12
CA GLU A 129 -9.55 9.90 -6.20
C GLU A 129 -9.15 9.06 -7.42
N ASN A 130 -9.41 9.57 -8.62
CA ASN A 130 -8.97 8.92 -9.86
C ASN A 130 -9.52 7.48 -10.02
N LEU A 131 -10.85 7.36 -9.88
CA LEU A 131 -11.68 6.17 -10.03
C LEU A 131 -11.47 5.09 -8.96
N ILE A 132 -10.25 4.57 -8.78
CA ILE A 132 -9.92 3.44 -7.88
C ILE A 132 -8.89 3.87 -6.85
N LYS A 133 -9.10 3.46 -5.60
CA LYS A 133 -8.15 3.68 -4.51
C LYS A 133 -8.13 2.51 -3.53
N CYS A 134 -6.94 2.13 -3.07
CA CYS A 134 -6.74 1.12 -2.04
C CYS A 134 -5.83 1.67 -0.93
N TYR A 135 -6.23 1.42 0.31
CA TYR A 135 -5.49 1.76 1.52
C TYR A 135 -5.30 0.47 2.32
N TRP A 136 -4.15 -0.19 2.17
CA TRP A 136 -3.87 -1.51 2.73
C TRP A 136 -2.85 -1.44 3.87
N PHE A 137 -2.46 -2.59 4.43
CA PHE A 137 -1.33 -2.71 5.38
C PHE A 137 -1.54 -2.04 6.75
N TYR A 138 -2.74 -1.55 7.04
CA TYR A 138 -3.12 -0.99 8.35
C TYR A 138 -4.16 -1.88 9.04
N PRO A 139 -4.35 -1.70 10.37
CA PRO A 139 -5.41 -2.42 11.10
C PRO A 139 -6.79 -2.22 10.49
N GLN A 140 -7.06 -1.03 9.96
CA GLN A 140 -8.20 -0.78 9.08
C GLN A 140 -7.69 -0.59 7.65
N SER A 141 -8.16 -1.41 6.72
CA SER A 141 -7.78 -1.38 5.31
C SER A 141 -9.00 -1.39 4.40
N ILE A 142 -8.94 -0.67 3.27
CA ILE A 142 -10.08 -0.44 2.38
C ILE A 142 -9.64 -0.58 0.91
N SER A 143 -10.47 -1.23 0.10
CA SER A 143 -10.42 -1.19 -1.36
C SER A 143 -11.70 -0.54 -1.87
N ALA A 144 -11.61 0.50 -2.71
CA ALA A 144 -12.79 1.24 -3.15
C ALA A 144 -12.68 1.76 -4.59
N ILE A 145 -13.83 1.89 -5.25
CA ILE A 145 -14.01 2.54 -6.54
C ILE A 145 -15.21 3.49 -6.47
N TYR A 146 -15.11 4.63 -7.14
CA TYR A 146 -16.17 5.63 -7.16
C TYR A 146 -16.33 6.33 -8.51
N SER A 147 -17.57 6.40 -8.98
CA SER A 147 -17.96 7.20 -10.15
C SER A 147 -19.46 7.51 -10.10
N GLU A 148 -19.89 8.58 -10.76
CA GLU A 148 -21.30 8.90 -10.98
C GLU A 148 -21.66 8.77 -12.46
N LEU A 149 -22.89 8.38 -12.74
CA LEU A 149 -23.45 8.35 -14.08
C LEU A 149 -24.75 9.16 -14.10
N ALA A 150 -24.76 10.27 -14.83
CA ALA A 150 -26.01 10.96 -15.14
C ALA A 150 -26.65 10.35 -16.40
N VAL A 151 -27.96 10.11 -16.33
CA VAL A 151 -28.76 9.47 -17.37
C VAL A 151 -29.98 10.32 -17.68
N ASN A 152 -30.15 10.66 -18.95
CA ASN A 152 -31.40 11.21 -19.48
C ASN A 152 -31.98 10.25 -20.52
N LEU A 153 -33.29 10.07 -20.50
CA LEU A 153 -34.06 9.37 -21.53
C LEU A 153 -35.00 10.38 -22.18
N THR A 154 -34.50 11.13 -23.16
CA THR A 154 -35.23 12.24 -23.80
C THR A 154 -36.52 11.77 -24.45
N SER A 155 -36.51 10.61 -25.12
CA SER A 155 -37.70 9.99 -25.73
C SER A 155 -38.74 9.54 -24.71
N HIS A 156 -38.40 9.47 -23.41
CA HIS A 156 -39.30 9.10 -22.32
C HIS A 156 -39.62 10.27 -21.38
N GLY A 157 -39.03 11.45 -21.59
CA GLY A 157 -39.22 12.62 -20.74
C GLY A 157 -38.51 12.55 -19.38
N LEU A 158 -37.57 11.62 -19.20
CA LEU A 158 -36.81 11.48 -17.96
C LEU A 158 -35.49 12.25 -18.07
N TYR A 159 -35.25 13.16 -17.12
CA TYR A 159 -34.05 13.99 -17.08
C TYR A 159 -33.47 14.04 -15.66
N GLY A 160 -32.14 14.14 -15.57
CA GLY A 160 -31.43 14.40 -14.32
C GLY A 160 -31.33 13.21 -13.38
N TYR A 161 -31.55 11.98 -13.85
CA TYR A 161 -31.28 10.80 -13.03
C TYR A 161 -29.78 10.66 -12.84
N ILE A 162 -29.34 10.49 -11.59
CA ILE A 162 -27.93 10.26 -11.26
C ILE A 162 -27.83 8.92 -10.54
N SER A 163 -27.09 8.00 -11.13
CA SER A 163 -26.66 6.76 -10.50
C SER A 163 -25.31 6.97 -9.83
N GLU A 164 -25.27 6.73 -8.52
CA GLU A 164 -24.03 6.73 -7.74
C GLU A 164 -23.43 5.32 -7.69
N GLY A 165 -22.22 5.18 -8.21
CA GLY A 165 -21.46 3.93 -8.23
C GLY A 165 -20.34 3.98 -7.20
N TYR A 166 -20.67 3.69 -5.93
CA TYR A 166 -19.69 3.48 -4.87
C TYR A 166 -19.67 2.00 -4.49
N ILE A 167 -18.52 1.36 -4.71
CA ILE A 167 -18.28 -0.04 -4.36
C ILE A 167 -17.04 -0.08 -3.47
N ALA A 168 -17.12 -0.77 -2.34
CA ALA A 168 -16.00 -0.89 -1.42
C ALA A 168 -15.98 -2.23 -0.67
N LEU A 169 -14.81 -2.57 -0.14
CA LEU A 169 -14.60 -3.59 0.87
C LEU A 169 -13.69 -2.99 1.94
N ASN A 170 -14.13 -3.04 3.20
CA ASN A 170 -13.40 -2.56 4.36
C ASN A 170 -13.18 -3.70 5.35
N VAL A 171 -11.96 -3.81 5.87
CA VAL A 171 -11.55 -4.79 6.87
C VAL A 171 -10.92 -4.05 8.04
N THR A 172 -11.39 -4.31 9.26
CA THR A 172 -10.83 -3.76 10.49
C THR A 172 -10.44 -4.87 11.45
N ILE A 173 -9.17 -4.94 11.86
CA ILE A 173 -8.69 -5.83 12.92
C ILE A 173 -8.75 -5.08 14.24
N TYR A 174 -9.48 -5.62 15.23
CA TYR A 174 -9.51 -5.06 16.58
C TYR A 174 -8.31 -5.56 17.38
N THR A 175 -7.19 -4.83 17.28
CA THR A 175 -5.89 -5.29 17.79
C THR A 175 -5.84 -5.45 19.32
N ASP A 176 -6.72 -4.74 20.03
CA ASP A 176 -6.93 -4.82 21.47
C ASP A 176 -7.59 -6.13 21.92
N THR A 177 -8.28 -6.81 20.99
CA THR A 177 -8.90 -8.13 21.25
C THR A 177 -7.96 -9.31 20.97
N ILE A 178 -6.71 -9.06 20.55
CA ILE A 178 -5.74 -10.13 20.29
C ILE A 178 -5.24 -10.68 21.62
N GLU A 179 -5.67 -11.90 21.93
CA GLU A 179 -5.35 -12.61 23.16
C GLU A 179 -4.66 -13.94 22.85
N SER A 180 -3.76 -14.36 23.75
CA SER A 180 -3.04 -15.63 23.67
C SER A 180 -3.24 -16.40 24.97
N GLN A 181 -3.85 -17.59 24.90
CA GLN A 181 -4.06 -18.46 26.05
C GLN A 181 -3.77 -19.91 25.69
N GLY A 182 -2.77 -20.50 26.35
CA GLY A 182 -2.44 -21.92 26.19
C GLY A 182 -2.04 -22.33 24.77
N GLY A 183 -1.32 -21.45 24.04
CA GLY A 183 -0.93 -21.69 22.64
C GLY A 183 -2.06 -21.49 21.63
N LYS A 184 -3.21 -20.94 22.06
CA LYS A 184 -4.29 -20.49 21.17
C LYS A 184 -4.29 -18.98 21.11
N VAL A 185 -4.44 -18.45 19.91
CA VAL A 185 -4.61 -17.02 19.66
C VAL A 185 -6.03 -16.78 19.22
N SER A 186 -6.68 -15.80 19.83
CA SER A 186 -8.03 -15.35 19.46
C SER A 186 -8.04 -13.85 19.23
N PHE A 187 -8.79 -13.40 18.22
CA PHE A 187 -9.04 -11.99 17.98
C PHE A 187 -10.34 -11.75 17.21
N THR A 188 -10.83 -10.52 17.26
CA THR A 188 -12.00 -10.07 16.53
C THR A 188 -11.60 -9.18 15.35
N PHE A 189 -12.30 -9.34 14.24
CA PHE A 189 -12.20 -8.44 13.09
C PHE A 189 -13.58 -8.16 12.49
N HIS A 190 -13.68 -7.07 11.74
CA HIS A 190 -14.90 -6.60 11.12
C HIS A 190 -14.73 -6.47 9.61
N VAL A 191 -15.73 -6.91 8.84
CA VAL A 191 -15.74 -6.86 7.38
C VAL A 191 -17.07 -6.32 6.89
N GLU A 192 -17.01 -5.24 6.13
CA GLU A 192 -18.17 -4.57 5.54
C GLU A 192 -17.91 -4.18 4.09
N ARG A 193 -18.99 -4.10 3.31
CA ARG A 193 -19.01 -3.55 1.97
C ARG A 193 -19.37 -2.07 2.01
N GLU A 194 -19.62 -1.47 0.85
CA GLU A 194 -20.21 -0.14 0.76
C GLU A 194 -21.48 0.00 1.61
N TYR A 195 -21.73 1.22 2.11
CA TYR A 195 -22.90 1.56 2.92
C TYR A 195 -23.07 0.78 4.23
N GLY A 196 -21.99 0.13 4.72
CA GLY A 196 -22.02 -0.63 5.98
C GLY A 196 -22.71 -1.99 5.84
N GLU A 197 -22.87 -2.51 4.62
CA GLU A 197 -23.42 -3.84 4.43
C GLU A 197 -22.45 -4.92 4.93
N PRO A 198 -22.84 -5.78 5.88
CA PRO A 198 -21.92 -6.75 6.46
C PRO A 198 -21.59 -7.88 5.49
N VAL A 199 -20.33 -8.31 5.46
CA VAL A 199 -19.95 -9.57 4.83
C VAL A 199 -20.17 -10.69 5.85
N SER A 200 -20.98 -11.70 5.50
CA SER A 200 -21.36 -12.79 6.39
C SER A 200 -20.93 -14.18 5.90
N SER A 201 -20.21 -14.27 4.79
CA SER A 201 -19.88 -15.53 4.12
C SER A 201 -18.55 -16.16 4.55
N LEU A 202 -17.69 -15.46 5.31
CA LEU A 202 -16.41 -16.02 5.74
C LEU A 202 -16.62 -17.19 6.69
N SER A 203 -16.02 -18.34 6.37
CA SER A 203 -16.11 -19.59 7.11
C SER A 203 -14.79 -20.35 7.04
N LYS A 204 -14.68 -21.47 7.76
CA LYS A 204 -13.48 -22.32 7.64
C LYS A 204 -13.35 -22.93 6.24
N ASP A 205 -14.45 -23.11 5.52
CA ASP A 205 -14.50 -23.79 4.22
C ASP A 205 -13.98 -22.92 3.07
N ASN A 206 -14.05 -21.58 3.21
CA ASN A 206 -13.45 -20.64 2.27
C ASN A 206 -12.12 -20.04 2.77
N TYR A 207 -11.45 -20.76 3.67
CA TYR A 207 -10.10 -20.44 4.09
C TYR A 207 -9.09 -20.78 3.00
N ASN A 208 -8.07 -19.92 2.86
CA ASN A 208 -6.96 -20.09 1.94
C ASN A 208 -7.43 -20.18 0.48
N PHE A 209 -7.91 -19.06 -0.06
CA PHE A 209 -8.16 -18.90 -1.50
C PHE A 209 -6.83 -19.01 -2.26
N ALA A 210 -6.39 -20.25 -2.51
CA ALA A 210 -5.18 -20.56 -3.26
C ALA A 210 -5.45 -20.64 -4.77
N ASP A 211 -6.72 -20.82 -5.15
CA ASP A 211 -7.12 -20.97 -6.55
C ASP A 211 -7.68 -19.66 -7.11
N GLU A 212 -7.31 -19.36 -8.36
CA GLU A 212 -7.83 -18.23 -9.14
C GLU A 212 -9.37 -18.27 -9.27
N ASP A 213 -9.96 -19.47 -9.20
CA ASP A 213 -11.41 -19.70 -9.27
C ASP A 213 -12.16 -19.47 -7.95
N THR A 214 -11.43 -19.31 -6.83
CA THR A 214 -12.08 -19.07 -5.52
C THR A 214 -12.47 -17.59 -5.42
N LEU A 215 -13.73 -17.30 -5.73
CA LEU A 215 -14.26 -15.92 -5.78
C LEU A 215 -14.30 -15.25 -4.41
N ALA A 216 -14.50 -15.98 -3.30
CA ALA A 216 -14.61 -15.45 -1.94
C ALA A 216 -13.76 -16.25 -0.97
N GLY A 217 -13.16 -15.60 0.02
CA GLY A 217 -12.43 -16.30 1.07
C GLY A 217 -11.57 -15.40 1.92
N TRP A 218 -10.80 -16.01 2.81
CA TRP A 218 -9.87 -15.26 3.67
C TRP A 218 -8.61 -16.07 3.94
N ALA A 219 -7.57 -15.38 4.38
CA ALA A 219 -6.32 -16.01 4.77
C ALA A 219 -5.64 -15.24 5.89
N LEU A 220 -4.91 -15.96 6.74
CA LEU A 220 -4.15 -15.37 7.83
C LEU A 220 -2.69 -15.83 7.73
N SER A 221 -1.76 -14.91 7.95
CA SER A 221 -0.36 -15.25 8.18
C SER A 221 0.10 -14.76 9.55
N TYR A 222 0.98 -15.53 10.15
CA TYR A 222 1.66 -15.22 11.41
C TYR A 222 3.18 -15.36 11.21
N PHE A 223 3.97 -14.81 12.13
CA PHE A 223 5.42 -14.92 12.07
C PHE A 223 5.92 -16.19 12.79
N ASN A 224 6.72 -17.00 12.10
CA ASN A 224 7.41 -18.15 12.66
C ASN A 224 8.84 -17.71 13.07
N PRO A 225 9.13 -17.57 14.39
CA PRO A 225 10.44 -17.11 14.85
C PRO A 225 11.55 -18.16 14.68
N THR A 226 11.23 -19.46 14.68
CA THR A 226 12.21 -20.52 14.45
C THR A 226 12.72 -20.50 13.01
N ALA A 227 11.81 -20.34 12.05
CA ALA A 227 12.14 -20.29 10.63
C ALA A 227 12.44 -18.87 10.12
N LYS A 228 12.29 -17.85 10.97
CA LYS A 228 12.48 -16.42 10.66
C LYS A 228 11.70 -15.95 9.42
N LYS A 229 10.46 -16.40 9.29
CA LYS A 229 9.62 -16.12 8.11
C LYS A 229 8.13 -16.00 8.47
N TRP A 230 7.37 -15.31 7.62
CA TRP A 230 5.91 -15.36 7.68
C TRP A 230 5.40 -16.67 7.12
N GLU A 231 4.50 -17.31 7.84
CA GLU A 231 3.83 -18.52 7.42
C GLU A 231 2.33 -18.30 7.36
N ARG A 232 1.72 -18.82 6.30
CA ARG A 232 0.27 -18.86 6.17
C ARG A 232 -0.26 -19.90 7.14
N LEU A 233 -1.28 -19.54 7.90
CA LEU A 233 -1.94 -20.44 8.84
C LEU A 233 -2.48 -21.67 8.07
N LYS A 234 -2.36 -22.87 8.64
CA LYS A 234 -2.91 -24.07 8.02
C LYS A 234 -4.36 -24.23 8.43
N THR A 235 -5.19 -24.80 7.55
CA THR A 235 -6.61 -25.07 7.86
C THR A 235 -6.77 -25.97 9.10
N SER A 236 -5.80 -26.87 9.35
CA SER A 236 -5.74 -27.73 10.55
C SER A 236 -5.58 -26.96 11.85
N ASP A 237 -4.94 -25.79 11.79
CA ASP A 237 -4.60 -25.00 12.97
C ASP A 237 -5.73 -24.02 13.33
N ILE A 238 -6.69 -23.80 12.42
CA ILE A 238 -7.90 -23.04 12.70
C ILE A 238 -8.78 -23.86 13.64
N VAL A 239 -8.98 -23.34 14.86
CA VAL A 239 -9.88 -23.94 15.84
C VAL A 239 -11.32 -23.58 15.48
N GLU A 240 -11.61 -22.28 15.33
CA GLU A 240 -12.95 -21.78 15.06
C GLU A 240 -12.91 -20.40 14.38
N ILE A 241 -13.84 -20.16 13.46
CA ILE A 241 -14.23 -18.82 13.01
C ILE A 241 -15.73 -18.66 13.21
N THR A 242 -16.15 -17.67 13.98
CA THR A 242 -17.54 -17.44 14.38
C THR A 242 -18.02 -16.08 13.89
N TYR A 243 -19.09 -16.06 13.10
CA TYR A 243 -19.78 -14.81 12.75
C TYR A 243 -20.60 -14.31 13.95
N LYS A 244 -20.31 -13.09 14.41
CA LYS A 244 -20.94 -12.44 15.58
C LYS A 244 -22.05 -11.44 15.19
N ALA A 245 -22.53 -11.51 13.95
CA ALA A 245 -23.45 -10.56 13.32
C ALA A 245 -22.85 -9.18 13.02
N GLY A 246 -23.47 -8.48 12.07
CA GLY A 246 -23.08 -7.13 11.65
C GLY A 246 -21.65 -7.06 11.12
N GLY A 247 -21.18 -8.06 10.38
CA GLY A 247 -19.83 -8.06 9.78
C GLY A 247 -18.71 -8.41 10.75
N ASN A 248 -19.01 -8.65 12.04
CA ASN A 248 -18.01 -9.00 13.04
C ASN A 248 -17.74 -10.51 13.05
N TYR A 249 -16.47 -10.86 13.18
CA TYR A 249 -15.96 -12.22 13.24
C TYR A 249 -15.03 -12.39 14.43
N SER A 250 -15.15 -13.53 15.11
CA SER A 250 -14.17 -14.01 16.09
C SER A 250 -13.40 -15.15 15.48
N LEU A 251 -12.07 -15.08 15.45
CA LEU A 251 -11.20 -16.15 14.95
C LEU A 251 -10.31 -16.66 16.07
N THR A 252 -10.27 -17.98 16.23
CA THR A 252 -9.41 -18.69 17.17
C THR A 252 -8.58 -19.73 16.42
N PHE A 253 -7.27 -19.75 16.65
CA PHE A 253 -6.35 -20.71 16.01
C PHE A 253 -5.21 -21.11 16.95
N ASN A 254 -4.59 -22.25 16.67
CA ASN A 254 -3.41 -22.71 17.39
C ASN A 254 -2.16 -22.04 16.82
N MET A 255 -1.36 -21.42 17.69
CA MET A 255 -0.07 -20.84 17.34
C MET A 255 1.02 -21.48 18.22
N PRO A 256 2.00 -22.18 17.64
CA PRO A 256 3.00 -22.91 18.42
C PRO A 256 4.09 -21.99 19.03
N TYR A 257 4.01 -20.68 18.82
CA TYR A 257 5.05 -19.72 19.17
C TYR A 257 4.49 -18.61 20.07
N ASN A 258 5.13 -18.40 21.21
CA ASN A 258 4.74 -17.37 22.18
C ASN A 258 5.44 -16.04 21.88
N GLY A 259 4.78 -14.92 22.21
CA GLY A 259 5.32 -13.57 22.14
C GLY A 259 5.23 -12.90 20.76
N TYR A 260 4.64 -13.57 19.76
CA TYR A 260 4.43 -13.06 18.40
C TYR A 260 2.96 -12.98 18.00
N GLU A 261 2.04 -13.19 18.94
CA GLU A 261 0.61 -13.35 18.68
C GLU A 261 -0.06 -12.07 18.17
N LYS A 262 0.56 -10.92 18.45
CA LYS A 262 0.12 -9.60 18.01
C LYS A 262 0.48 -9.27 16.57
N TYR A 263 1.28 -10.08 15.89
CA TYR A 263 1.77 -9.81 14.54
C TYR A 263 1.06 -10.70 13.53
N LEU A 264 -0.02 -10.17 12.95
CA LEU A 264 -0.94 -10.89 12.08
C LEU A 264 -1.13 -10.12 10.77
N VAL A 265 -1.25 -10.87 9.69
CA VAL A 265 -1.63 -10.36 8.37
C VAL A 265 -2.88 -11.09 7.90
N LEU A 266 -3.95 -10.33 7.66
CA LEU A 266 -5.25 -10.84 7.23
C LEU A 266 -5.52 -10.40 5.79
N TRP A 267 -5.83 -11.34 4.93
CA TRP A 267 -6.40 -11.09 3.61
C TRP A 267 -7.87 -11.49 3.61
N VAL A 268 -8.73 -10.63 3.07
CA VAL A 268 -10.15 -10.91 2.88
C VAL A 268 -10.53 -10.64 1.44
N ARG A 269 -11.21 -11.59 0.83
CA ARG A 269 -11.82 -11.50 -0.49
C ARG A 269 -13.32 -11.75 -0.35
N ASP A 270 -14.14 -10.78 -0.76
CA ASP A 270 -15.59 -10.96 -0.75
C ASP A 270 -16.08 -11.76 -1.97
N GLU A 271 -17.37 -12.06 -2.05
CA GLU A 271 -18.01 -12.86 -3.11
C GLU A 271 -17.98 -12.20 -4.48
N ARG A 272 -17.60 -10.92 -4.54
CA ARG A 272 -17.43 -10.16 -5.77
C ARG A 272 -15.99 -10.25 -6.29
N GLY A 273 -15.10 -10.89 -5.54
CA GLY A 273 -13.68 -11.02 -5.86
C GLY A 273 -12.84 -9.80 -5.45
N ILE A 274 -13.39 -8.85 -4.70
CA ILE A 274 -12.65 -7.68 -4.23
C ILE A 274 -11.76 -8.11 -3.07
N LEU A 275 -10.47 -7.78 -3.14
CA LEU A 275 -9.46 -8.15 -2.15
C LEU A 275 -9.07 -6.94 -1.28
N VAL A 276 -8.82 -7.20 0.01
CA VAL A 276 -8.21 -6.27 0.98
C VAL A 276 -7.15 -7.01 1.80
N GLU A 277 -6.02 -6.36 2.06
CA GLU A 277 -4.94 -6.83 2.93
C GLU A 277 -4.78 -5.90 4.15
N ALA A 278 -4.97 -6.43 5.36
CA ALA A 278 -4.93 -5.70 6.62
C ALA A 278 -3.90 -6.28 7.59
N TYR A 279 -3.15 -5.42 8.29
CA TYR A 279 -2.12 -5.84 9.26
C TYR A 279 -2.52 -5.42 10.67
N SER A 280 -2.23 -6.23 11.69
CA SER A 280 -2.53 -5.87 13.09
C SER A 280 -1.67 -4.74 13.67
N TYR A 281 -0.71 -4.23 12.92
CA TYR A 281 0.20 -3.15 13.29
C TYR A 281 0.65 -2.41 12.01
N TYR A 282 1.19 -1.20 12.16
CA TYR A 282 1.58 -0.34 11.03
C TYR A 282 3.01 0.25 11.15
N SER A 283 3.67 -0.02 12.27
CA SER A 283 5.02 0.46 12.53
C SER A 283 5.74 -0.38 13.58
N ILE A 284 7.06 -0.25 13.59
CA ILE A 284 7.98 -0.81 14.58
C ILE A 284 8.84 0.33 15.11
N SER A 285 8.78 0.56 16.42
CA SER A 285 9.57 1.60 17.07
C SER A 285 10.68 0.99 17.91
N TYR A 286 11.91 1.47 17.69
CA TYR A 286 13.10 1.09 18.43
C TYR A 286 13.61 2.26 19.26
N LEU A 287 14.07 1.93 20.48
CA LEU A 287 14.95 2.77 21.28
C LEU A 287 16.34 2.16 21.19
N ILE A 288 17.26 2.84 20.52
CA ILE A 288 18.61 2.36 20.27
C ILE A 288 19.54 3.13 21.19
N LYS A 289 20.25 2.40 22.05
CA LYS A 289 21.22 2.99 22.97
C LYS A 289 22.63 2.68 22.50
N GLU A 290 23.43 3.71 22.38
CA GLU A 290 24.86 3.61 22.17
C GLU A 290 25.55 3.23 23.48
N ASN A 291 26.36 2.17 23.45
CA ASN A 291 27.14 1.75 24.61
C ASN A 291 28.51 2.44 24.59
N ILE A 292 28.51 3.70 24.97
CA ILE A 292 29.68 4.58 24.89
C ILE A 292 30.64 4.33 26.06
N ASP A 293 31.93 4.18 25.76
CA ASP A 293 32.98 4.25 26.79
C ASP A 293 33.19 5.72 27.19
N SER A 294 32.81 6.04 28.43
CA SER A 294 32.92 7.36 29.08
C SER A 294 34.28 8.06 28.97
N LYS A 295 35.34 7.37 28.51
CA LYS A 295 36.71 7.88 28.39
C LYS A 295 37.07 8.47 27.03
N LYS A 296 36.23 8.35 26.00
CA LYS A 296 36.53 8.87 24.66
C LYS A 296 35.87 10.23 24.42
N GLN A 297 36.60 11.14 23.77
CA GLN A 297 36.07 12.43 23.31
C GLN A 297 35.34 12.20 21.99
N TYR A 298 34.02 12.38 21.99
CA TYR A 298 33.18 12.10 20.82
C TYR A 298 32.84 13.35 20.03
N HIS A 299 32.68 13.16 18.73
CA HIS A 299 32.21 14.20 17.83
C HIS A 299 30.74 14.49 18.14
N PRO A 300 30.29 15.76 18.12
CA PRO A 300 28.91 16.14 18.48
C PRO A 300 27.82 15.54 17.56
N TYR A 301 28.23 14.98 16.43
CA TYR A 301 27.34 14.34 15.46
C TYR A 301 27.96 13.00 15.04
N GLN A 302 27.28 11.91 15.35
CA GLN A 302 27.62 10.57 14.89
C GLN A 302 26.45 9.99 14.11
N THR A 303 26.75 9.39 12.96
CA THR A 303 25.74 8.77 12.10
C THR A 303 26.11 7.30 11.93
N TYR A 304 25.19 6.42 12.31
CA TYR A 304 25.35 4.98 12.16
C TYR A 304 24.49 4.47 11.00
N THR A 305 25.07 3.62 10.15
CA THR A 305 24.30 2.86 9.15
C THR A 305 23.78 1.59 9.80
N LEU A 306 22.47 1.52 10.01
CA LEU A 306 21.80 0.37 10.60
C LEU A 306 21.08 -0.44 9.53
N GLU A 307 21.03 -1.75 9.71
CA GLU A 307 20.32 -2.65 8.81
C GLU A 307 19.26 -3.41 9.62
N LEU A 308 18.02 -3.43 9.15
CA LEU A 308 16.91 -4.16 9.77
C LEU A 308 16.61 -5.44 9.00
N LYS A 309 16.63 -6.55 9.72
CA LYS A 309 16.30 -7.88 9.21
C LYS A 309 14.79 -8.15 9.22
N PRO A 310 14.34 -9.13 8.43
CA PRO A 310 12.93 -9.58 8.42
C PRO A 310 12.35 -10.00 9.75
N ASP A 311 13.17 -10.53 10.66
CA ASP A 311 12.77 -10.98 11.99
C ASP A 311 12.73 -9.86 13.03
N GLY A 312 12.97 -8.60 12.62
CA GLY A 312 13.03 -7.45 13.53
C GLY A 312 14.41 -7.17 14.09
N THR A 313 15.41 -8.02 13.80
CA THR A 313 16.76 -7.84 14.33
C THR A 313 17.43 -6.63 13.67
N LEU A 314 17.89 -5.69 14.48
CA LEU A 314 18.79 -4.63 14.02
C LEU A 314 20.22 -5.13 14.04
N ILE A 315 20.96 -4.85 12.98
CA ILE A 315 22.38 -5.17 12.85
C ILE A 315 23.17 -3.92 12.49
N TRP A 316 24.41 -3.89 12.94
CA TRP A 316 25.40 -2.87 12.61
C TRP A 316 26.68 -3.59 12.16
N PHE A 317 27.13 -3.34 10.93
CA PHE A 317 28.25 -4.06 10.31
C PHE A 317 28.16 -5.59 10.42
N SER A 318 27.00 -6.15 10.06
CA SER A 318 26.70 -7.59 10.18
C SER A 318 26.71 -8.16 11.61
N ILE A 319 26.85 -7.32 12.63
CA ILE A 319 26.78 -7.71 14.04
C ILE A 319 25.39 -7.39 14.58
N PRO A 320 24.63 -8.36 15.11
CA PRO A 320 23.37 -8.09 15.78
C PRO A 320 23.53 -7.15 16.98
N ILE A 321 22.66 -6.15 17.05
CA ILE A 321 22.57 -5.27 18.21
C ILE A 321 21.83 -6.01 19.33
N ASP A 322 22.38 -5.95 20.55
CA ASP A 322 21.83 -6.62 21.71
C ASP A 322 20.41 -6.11 22.03
N ASN A 323 19.48 -7.05 22.20
CA ASN A 323 18.13 -6.76 22.65
C ASN A 323 18.06 -6.74 24.19
N ILE A 324 18.35 -5.58 24.77
CA ILE A 324 18.37 -5.38 26.23
C ILE A 324 16.98 -5.50 26.85
N ALA A 325 15.90 -5.25 26.08
CA ALA A 325 14.53 -5.28 26.61
C ALA A 325 14.04 -6.69 26.97
N GLY A 326 14.73 -7.74 26.48
CA GLY A 326 14.38 -9.14 26.76
C GLY A 326 13.02 -9.59 26.20
N LYS A 327 12.36 -8.75 25.39
CA LYS A 327 11.09 -9.06 24.71
C LYS A 327 11.35 -9.43 23.25
N PRO A 328 10.55 -10.31 22.64
CA PRO A 328 10.67 -10.62 21.21
C PRO A 328 10.62 -9.36 20.35
N LEU A 329 11.55 -9.24 19.40
CA LEU A 329 11.57 -8.12 18.47
C LEU A 329 10.40 -8.25 17.47
N PRO A 330 9.74 -7.13 17.10
CA PRO A 330 8.64 -7.16 16.15
C PRO A 330 9.15 -7.56 14.76
N PRO A 331 8.57 -8.57 14.10
CA PRO A 331 8.95 -8.92 12.75
C PRO A 331 8.51 -7.85 11.76
N VAL A 332 9.19 -7.74 10.62
CA VAL A 332 8.78 -6.87 9.51
C VAL A 332 7.73 -7.62 8.68
N PRO A 333 6.56 -7.03 8.38
CA PRO A 333 5.52 -7.73 7.62
C PRO A 333 5.91 -7.91 6.14
N PRO A 334 5.22 -8.80 5.38
CA PRO A 334 5.45 -9.01 3.95
C PRO A 334 4.94 -7.85 3.07
N VAL A 335 5.22 -6.61 3.46
CA VAL A 335 4.84 -5.40 2.74
C VAL A 335 5.70 -5.21 1.47
N PHE A 336 5.19 -4.46 0.50
CA PHE A 336 5.97 -4.03 -0.67
C PHE A 336 7.04 -3.01 -0.29
N VAL A 337 8.21 -3.12 -0.92
CA VAL A 337 9.38 -2.26 -0.64
C VAL A 337 9.05 -0.77 -0.75
N LYS A 338 8.25 -0.36 -1.75
CA LYS A 338 7.88 1.06 -1.96
C LYS A 338 7.13 1.70 -0.78
N GLN A 339 6.52 0.88 0.07
CA GLN A 339 5.70 1.38 1.18
C GLN A 339 6.50 1.73 2.43
N PHE A 340 7.76 1.29 2.55
CA PHE A 340 8.57 1.57 3.73
C PHE A 340 8.83 3.06 3.91
N ARG A 341 8.80 3.50 5.16
CA ARG A 341 9.32 4.78 5.62
C ARG A 341 10.10 4.56 6.91
N VAL A 342 11.24 5.23 7.02
CA VAL A 342 12.03 5.24 8.24
C VAL A 342 12.03 6.65 8.77
N PHE A 343 11.76 6.81 10.06
CA PHE A 343 11.78 8.08 10.74
C PHE A 343 12.72 8.01 11.94
N THR A 344 13.52 9.04 12.15
CA THR A 344 14.42 9.14 13.30
C THR A 344 14.26 10.50 14.00
N THR A 345 14.56 10.55 15.29
CA THR A 345 14.58 11.82 16.05
C THR A 345 15.80 12.67 15.67
N ILE A 346 15.75 14.00 15.83
CA ILE A 346 16.93 14.84 15.53
C ILE A 346 17.84 14.96 16.76
N ASN A 347 17.24 15.22 17.93
CA ASN A 347 17.95 15.60 19.15
C ASN A 347 17.92 14.51 20.23
N GLY A 348 17.93 13.24 19.83
CA GLY A 348 17.87 12.09 20.74
C GLY A 348 16.44 11.69 21.15
N TYR A 349 16.33 10.72 22.05
CA TYR A 349 15.07 10.02 22.33
C TYR A 349 13.94 10.87 22.94
N GLN A 350 14.28 11.98 23.59
CA GLN A 350 13.28 12.89 24.18
C GLN A 350 12.67 13.85 23.15
N ASP A 351 13.23 13.90 21.93
CA ASP A 351 12.66 14.68 20.84
C ASP A 351 11.32 14.06 20.41
N ASN A 352 10.30 14.90 20.31
CA ASN A 352 8.99 14.49 19.81
C ASN A 352 8.91 14.61 18.27
N ASN A 353 9.91 15.24 17.64
CA ASN A 353 9.94 15.45 16.21
C ASN A 353 10.69 14.32 15.51
N TYR A 354 9.94 13.59 14.69
CA TYR A 354 10.47 12.59 13.78
C TYR A 354 10.75 13.21 12.42
N VAL A 355 11.91 12.89 11.83
CA VAL A 355 12.27 13.27 10.47
C VAL A 355 12.45 12.02 9.62
N GLN A 356 11.88 12.05 8.41
CA GLN A 356 12.06 10.95 7.48
C GLN A 356 13.53 10.82 7.12
N THR A 357 14.03 9.60 7.28
CA THR A 357 15.43 9.24 7.06
C THR A 357 15.56 8.49 5.73
N PRO A 358 16.57 8.83 4.92
CA PRO A 358 16.99 8.02 3.78
C PRO A 358 17.14 6.55 4.14
N HIS A 359 16.57 5.69 3.29
CA HIS A 359 16.65 4.25 3.46
C HIS A 359 16.56 3.54 2.11
N GLN A 360 17.03 2.30 2.07
CA GLN A 360 16.98 1.44 0.91
C GLN A 360 16.79 -0.01 1.33
N VAL A 361 16.22 -0.82 0.43
CA VAL A 361 16.12 -2.27 0.65
C VAL A 361 17.17 -2.97 -0.20
N GLU A 362 18.14 -3.57 0.49
CA GLU A 362 19.25 -4.29 -0.09
C GLU A 362 18.97 -5.79 -0.07
N ARG A 363 19.46 -6.49 -1.11
CA ARG A 363 19.45 -7.95 -1.15
C ARG A 363 20.81 -8.46 -0.71
N TRP A 364 20.81 -9.41 0.22
CA TRP A 364 22.02 -9.98 0.81
C TRP A 364 22.05 -11.48 0.64
N LYS A 365 23.23 -12.04 0.39
CA LYS A 365 23.43 -13.49 0.53
C LYS A 365 23.42 -13.88 2.01
N ILE A 366 22.94 -15.08 2.29
CA ILE A 366 22.87 -15.62 3.66
C ILE A 366 24.27 -15.91 4.25
N ASP A 367 25.33 -15.98 3.44
CA ASP A 367 26.71 -16.11 3.91
C ASP A 367 27.32 -14.80 4.44
N TYR A 368 26.59 -13.68 4.36
CA TYR A 368 26.99 -12.35 4.88
C TYR A 368 28.28 -11.77 4.28
N GLU A 369 28.86 -12.39 3.25
CA GLU A 369 30.13 -11.93 2.70
C GLU A 369 29.96 -10.71 1.80
N PHE A 370 28.88 -10.66 0.99
CA PHE A 370 28.65 -9.58 0.03
C PHE A 370 27.14 -9.29 -0.21
N PRO A 371 26.75 -8.02 -0.41
CA PRO A 371 25.43 -7.72 -0.95
C PRO A 371 25.29 -8.35 -2.34
N ALA A 372 24.11 -8.87 -2.65
CA ALA A 372 23.82 -9.31 -4.01
C ALA A 372 23.81 -8.10 -4.95
N PRO A 373 24.18 -8.25 -6.23
CA PRO A 373 24.11 -7.15 -7.19
C PRO A 373 22.67 -6.60 -7.28
N GLY A 374 22.54 -5.30 -7.05
CA GLY A 374 21.28 -4.56 -7.16
C GLY A 374 20.50 -4.40 -5.85
N PHE A 375 19.47 -3.56 -5.93
CA PHE A 375 18.50 -3.34 -4.86
C PHE A 375 17.27 -4.21 -5.06
N GLU A 376 16.51 -4.44 -3.98
CA GLU A 376 15.21 -5.06 -4.15
C GLU A 376 14.29 -4.09 -4.88
N ALA A 377 13.60 -4.59 -5.92
CA ALA A 377 12.72 -3.75 -6.70
C ALA A 377 11.54 -3.27 -5.83
N GLU A 378 11.13 -2.02 -6.05
CA GLU A 378 10.08 -1.34 -5.27
C GLU A 378 8.75 -2.14 -5.19
N ARG A 379 8.50 -2.97 -6.22
CA ARG A 379 7.29 -3.77 -6.42
C ARG A 379 7.32 -5.12 -5.73
N GLU A 380 8.47 -5.50 -5.19
CA GLU A 380 8.66 -6.80 -4.57
C GLU A 380 8.27 -6.72 -3.09
N ARG A 381 7.77 -7.84 -2.56
CA ARG A 381 7.53 -7.97 -1.12
C ARG A 381 8.85 -8.14 -0.40
N PHE A 382 9.00 -7.48 0.75
CA PHE A 382 10.21 -7.55 1.59
C PHE A 382 10.64 -8.97 1.93
N MET A 383 9.70 -9.93 1.98
CA MET A 383 9.96 -11.32 2.35
C MET A 383 10.27 -12.25 1.15
N LYS A 384 10.35 -11.75 -0.09
CA LYS A 384 10.38 -12.56 -1.32
C LYS A 384 11.46 -13.65 -1.36
N HIS A 385 12.64 -13.36 -0.82
CA HIS A 385 13.82 -14.22 -0.97
C HIS A 385 14.11 -15.10 0.24
N ILE A 386 13.33 -14.98 1.31
CA ILE A 386 13.56 -15.75 2.53
C ILE A 386 13.46 -17.24 2.23
N GLY A 387 14.48 -17.98 2.66
CA GLY A 387 14.61 -19.42 2.39
C GLY A 387 15.17 -19.77 1.00
N LYS A 388 15.60 -18.79 0.19
CA LYS A 388 16.16 -18.99 -1.17
C LYS A 388 17.65 -18.68 -1.27
N GLY A 389 18.39 -18.69 -0.15
CA GLY A 389 19.82 -18.33 -0.14
C GLY A 389 20.10 -16.82 -0.01
N TYR A 390 19.05 -15.99 -0.01
CA TYR A 390 19.16 -14.54 0.16
C TYR A 390 18.21 -14.03 1.26
N GLU A 391 18.51 -12.85 1.80
CA GLU A 391 17.65 -12.10 2.70
C GLU A 391 17.60 -10.62 2.29
N ASN A 392 16.47 -9.97 2.52
CA ASN A 392 16.35 -8.53 2.31
C ASN A 392 16.67 -7.80 3.62
N ARG A 393 17.35 -6.67 3.52
CA ARG A 393 17.66 -5.79 4.64
C ARG A 393 17.20 -4.39 4.34
N LEU A 394 16.51 -3.77 5.29
CA LEU A 394 16.20 -2.35 5.23
C LEU A 394 17.36 -1.58 5.86
N THR A 395 18.16 -0.92 5.02
CA THR A 395 19.33 -0.14 5.44
C THR A 395 18.94 1.32 5.57
N PHE A 396 19.31 1.96 6.67
CA PHE A 396 19.02 3.37 6.94
C PHE A 396 20.06 4.00 7.88
N LEU A 397 20.07 5.33 7.93
CA LEU A 397 20.98 6.09 8.79
C LEU A 397 20.32 6.47 10.13
N ALA A 398 21.06 6.41 11.22
CA ALA A 398 20.60 6.86 12.53
C ALA A 398 21.60 7.87 13.11
N ASN A 399 21.15 9.10 13.33
CA ASN A 399 21.98 10.17 13.88
C ASN A 399 21.87 10.20 15.40
N PHE A 400 23.02 10.21 16.07
CA PHE A 400 23.19 10.43 17.50
C PHE A 400 23.85 11.78 17.68
N THR A 401 23.19 12.67 18.43
CA THR A 401 23.61 14.05 18.60
C THR A 401 24.12 14.25 20.01
N HIS A 402 25.44 14.23 20.20
CA HIS A 402 26.06 14.51 21.49
C HIS A 402 26.15 16.01 21.73
N ASN A 403 25.07 16.60 22.22
CA ASN A 403 25.05 18.00 22.60
C ASN A 403 24.97 18.15 24.13
N PRO A 404 26.11 18.38 24.81
CA PRO A 404 26.14 18.50 26.27
C PRO A 404 25.31 19.68 26.80
N ASN A 405 24.93 20.64 25.96
CA ASN A 405 24.12 21.79 26.35
C ASN A 405 22.61 21.51 26.37
N LEU A 406 22.15 20.37 25.84
CA LEU A 406 20.71 20.03 25.80
C LEU A 406 20.22 19.35 27.08
N GLY A 407 21.10 18.85 27.95
CA GLY A 407 20.71 18.17 29.20
C GLY A 407 19.91 16.88 28.99
N VAL A 408 19.96 16.31 27.79
CA VAL A 408 19.28 15.07 27.38
C VAL A 408 20.30 13.93 27.36
N ASP A 409 19.88 12.70 27.70
CA ASP A 409 20.68 11.50 27.43
C ASP A 409 20.78 11.33 25.90
N ASP A 410 21.91 11.79 25.37
CA ASP A 410 22.26 11.88 23.96
C ASP A 410 22.78 10.54 23.38
N THR A 411 22.86 9.50 24.22
CA THR A 411 23.26 8.15 23.83
C THR A 411 22.09 7.31 23.33
N VAL A 412 20.85 7.82 23.41
CA VAL A 412 19.65 7.09 23.01
C VAL A 412 18.94 7.79 21.87
N GLN A 413 18.60 7.01 20.85
CA GLN A 413 17.93 7.46 19.65
C GLN A 413 16.63 6.69 19.40
N ARG A 414 15.60 7.40 18.93
CA ARG A 414 14.34 6.77 18.51
C ARG A 414 14.32 6.57 17.01
N VAL A 415 14.05 5.34 16.60
CA VAL A 415 13.84 4.97 15.20
C VAL A 415 12.44 4.40 15.07
N ASN A 416 11.67 4.86 14.09
CA ASN A 416 10.37 4.32 13.76
C ASN A 416 10.36 3.86 12.31
N VAL A 417 10.23 2.56 12.10
CA VAL A 417 10.05 1.95 10.78
C VAL A 417 8.56 1.74 10.57
N THR A 418 7.98 2.37 9.56
CA THR A 418 6.55 2.31 9.27
C THR A 418 6.34 1.99 7.79
N TRP A 419 5.11 1.64 7.43
CA TRP A 419 4.68 1.50 6.06
C TRP A 419 3.48 2.40 5.81
N ILE A 420 3.36 2.90 4.58
CA ILE A 420 2.23 3.72 4.15
C ILE A 420 1.09 2.81 3.68
N ASP A 421 -0.15 3.18 3.99
CA ASP A 421 -1.34 2.43 3.60
C ASP A 421 -1.77 2.69 2.15
N ASP A 422 -1.61 3.92 1.67
CA ASP A 422 -1.98 4.30 0.31
C ASP A 422 -1.15 3.52 -0.73
N CYS A 423 -1.82 2.64 -1.47
CA CYS A 423 -1.24 1.77 -2.47
C CYS A 423 -0.69 2.49 -3.71
N ASP A 424 -1.13 3.73 -3.99
CA ASP A 424 -0.58 4.56 -5.08
C ASP A 424 0.69 5.31 -4.67
N THR A 425 1.06 5.24 -3.39
CA THR A 425 2.25 5.91 -2.89
C THR A 425 3.47 5.47 -3.68
N SER A 426 4.16 6.46 -4.24
CA SER A 426 5.45 6.26 -4.90
C SER A 426 6.53 5.91 -3.87
N PRO A 427 7.59 5.18 -4.27
CA PRO A 427 8.75 5.01 -3.39
C PRO A 427 9.28 6.37 -2.93
N PRO A 428 9.91 6.44 -1.76
CA PRO A 428 10.55 7.67 -1.33
C PRO A 428 11.67 8.03 -2.31
N GLN A 429 11.67 9.27 -2.81
CA GLN A 429 12.72 9.77 -3.69
C GLN A 429 13.74 10.53 -2.84
N TYR A 430 14.96 10.05 -2.82
CA TYR A 430 16.11 10.76 -2.27
C TYR A 430 16.91 11.30 -3.46
N TYR A 431 16.93 12.63 -3.62
CA TYR A 431 17.50 13.29 -4.79
C TYR A 431 19.03 13.20 -4.81
N VAL A 432 19.57 12.04 -5.14
CA VAL A 432 20.98 11.86 -5.48
C VAL A 432 21.10 11.96 -7.00
N SER A 433 21.68 13.06 -7.47
CA SER A 433 22.02 13.25 -8.88
C SER A 433 23.43 12.69 -9.13
N ILE A 434 23.56 11.83 -10.13
CA ILE A 434 24.85 11.34 -10.58
C ILE A 434 25.13 11.97 -11.94
N THR A 435 26.15 12.82 -12.03
CA THR A 435 26.55 13.50 -13.26
C THR A 435 27.97 13.14 -13.63
N GLU A 436 28.22 12.95 -14.92
CA GLU A 436 29.57 12.73 -15.45
C GLU A 436 30.18 14.07 -15.82
N GLN A 437 31.34 14.41 -15.26
CA GLN A 437 32.09 15.62 -15.61
C GLN A 437 33.53 15.22 -15.98
N GLY A 438 33.74 14.95 -17.27
CA GLY A 438 35.01 14.43 -17.78
C GLY A 438 35.36 13.08 -17.15
N ILE A 439 36.50 13.04 -16.46
CA ILE A 439 37.04 11.84 -15.79
C ILE A 439 36.41 11.58 -14.41
N TYR A 440 35.51 12.47 -13.98
CA TYR A 440 34.88 12.40 -12.69
C TYR A 440 33.42 11.93 -12.78
N ARG A 441 32.99 11.21 -11.75
CA ARG A 441 31.59 10.94 -11.44
C ARG A 441 31.21 11.74 -10.21
N ILE A 442 30.24 12.64 -10.37
CA ILE A 442 29.77 13.52 -9.32
C ILE A 442 28.45 12.97 -8.81
N ILE A 443 28.41 12.65 -7.53
CA ILE A 443 27.24 12.19 -6.80
C ILE A 443 26.84 13.36 -5.89
N ASP A 444 25.75 14.03 -6.21
CA ASP A 444 25.27 15.24 -5.55
C ASP A 444 23.86 15.02 -4.99
N ASN A 445 23.73 15.10 -3.68
CA ASN A 445 22.47 14.95 -2.97
C ASN A 445 21.77 16.31 -2.77
N GLY A 446 21.38 16.97 -3.88
CA GLY A 446 20.62 18.22 -3.84
C GLY A 446 21.38 19.42 -3.28
N GLY A 447 22.70 19.45 -3.42
CA GLY A 447 23.60 20.53 -2.99
C GLY A 447 24.08 20.44 -1.54
N VAL A 448 23.64 19.42 -0.77
CA VAL A 448 24.09 19.23 0.61
C VAL A 448 25.48 18.60 0.64
N TYR A 449 25.64 17.46 -0.05
CA TYR A 449 26.92 16.78 -0.22
C TYR A 449 27.17 16.55 -1.70
N LYS A 450 28.38 16.87 -2.13
CA LYS A 450 28.87 16.57 -3.47
C LYS A 450 30.10 15.70 -3.35
N LEU A 451 29.96 14.45 -3.74
CA LEU A 451 31.01 13.45 -3.82
C LEU A 451 31.51 13.41 -5.26
N GLN A 452 32.79 13.65 -5.47
CA GLN A 452 33.45 13.59 -6.76
C GLN A 452 34.42 12.41 -6.76
N LEU A 453 34.10 11.38 -7.54
CA LEU A 453 34.91 10.18 -7.71
C LEU A 453 35.73 10.31 -8.98
N LEU A 454 37.05 10.16 -8.88
CA LEU A 454 37.91 9.99 -10.05
C LEU A 454 37.68 8.58 -10.61
N ALA A 455 37.06 8.48 -11.78
CA ALA A 455 36.66 7.21 -12.40
C ALA A 455 37.57 6.80 -13.57
N GLN A 456 38.83 7.24 -13.56
CA GLN A 456 39.81 6.92 -14.60
C GLN A 456 40.95 6.07 -14.03
N GLU A 457 41.01 4.82 -14.49
CA GLU A 457 42.09 3.88 -14.23
C GLU A 457 43.42 4.42 -14.80
N GLY A 458 44.48 4.41 -13.98
CA GLY A 458 45.83 4.81 -14.39
C GLY A 458 46.13 6.33 -14.40
N TYR A 459 45.24 7.17 -13.87
CA TYR A 459 45.45 8.63 -13.81
C TYR A 459 46.58 9.05 -12.86
N SER A 460 46.89 8.25 -11.84
CA SER A 460 48.01 8.48 -10.93
C SER A 460 48.84 7.21 -10.79
N TRP A 461 50.17 7.37 -10.75
CA TRP A 461 51.11 6.27 -10.50
C TRP A 461 51.13 5.82 -9.03
N ALA A 462 50.44 6.53 -8.14
CA ALA A 462 50.47 6.30 -6.70
C ALA A 462 49.09 6.35 -6.03
N ILE A 463 48.02 6.76 -6.72
CA ILE A 463 46.67 6.88 -6.16
C ILE A 463 45.73 6.06 -7.04
N ASP A 464 45.22 4.96 -6.48
CA ASP A 464 44.31 4.07 -7.21
C ASP A 464 42.94 4.73 -7.37
N TRP A 465 42.50 5.49 -6.36
CA TRP A 465 41.25 6.26 -6.37
C TRP A 465 41.39 7.56 -5.57
N SER A 466 40.91 8.68 -6.12
CA SER A 466 40.67 9.90 -5.35
C SER A 466 39.16 10.09 -5.17
N ILE A 467 38.78 10.27 -3.91
CA ILE A 467 37.42 10.57 -3.47
C ILE A 467 37.46 11.98 -2.88
N SER A 468 36.87 12.93 -3.57
CA SER A 468 36.70 14.28 -3.06
C SER A 468 35.28 14.45 -2.53
N ILE A 469 35.15 14.91 -1.28
CA ILE A 469 33.87 15.20 -0.64
C ILE A 469 33.81 16.69 -0.35
N HIS A 470 32.77 17.34 -0.87
CA HIS A 470 32.46 18.73 -0.59
C HIS A 470 31.20 18.85 0.27
N TYR A 471 31.27 19.65 1.34
CA TYR A 471 30.14 20.06 2.18
C TYR A 471 30.27 21.55 2.52
N ARG A 472 29.38 22.40 1.97
CA ARG A 472 29.47 23.86 2.10
C ARG A 472 30.87 24.38 1.71
N ASN A 473 31.60 25.02 2.63
CA ASN A 473 32.98 25.51 2.42
C ASN A 473 34.06 24.49 2.84
N TYR A 474 33.66 23.29 3.26
CA TYR A 474 34.57 22.21 3.62
C TYR A 474 34.80 21.29 2.43
N HIS A 475 36.07 20.98 2.19
CA HIS A 475 36.51 20.03 1.19
C HIS A 475 37.42 19.02 1.89
N CYS A 476 37.10 17.74 1.74
CA CYS A 476 37.97 16.66 2.17
C CYS A 476 38.33 15.82 0.96
N GLU A 477 39.61 15.51 0.82
CA GLU A 477 40.11 14.64 -0.23
C GLU A 477 40.65 13.37 0.42
N TYR A 478 40.08 12.24 0.03
CA TYR A 478 40.53 10.92 0.42
C TYR A 478 41.21 10.30 -0.80
N ALA A 479 42.51 10.07 -0.68
CA ALA A 479 43.21 9.22 -1.61
C ALA A 479 43.24 7.81 -1.02
N LEU A 480 42.69 6.85 -1.77
CA LEU A 480 42.83 5.44 -1.48
C LEU A 480 44.12 4.96 -2.12
N TYR A 481 45.06 4.58 -1.27
CA TYR A 481 46.34 4.00 -1.64
C TYR A 481 46.24 2.49 -1.40
N GLY A 482 46.38 1.66 -2.43
CA GLY A 482 46.69 0.24 -2.25
C GLY A 482 48.07 0.12 -1.62
N ILE A 483 48.15 -0.24 -0.32
CA ILE A 483 49.44 -0.36 0.36
C ILE A 483 50.01 -1.76 0.10
N GLY A 484 50.92 -1.84 -0.88
CA GLY A 484 51.91 -2.91 -1.02
C GLY A 484 53.30 -2.30 -1.18
N TYR A 485 54.30 -2.92 -0.56
CA TYR A 485 55.69 -2.50 -0.67
C TYR A 485 56.47 -3.59 -1.39
N ASP A 486 57.05 -3.28 -2.55
CA ASP A 486 57.94 -4.19 -3.27
C ASP A 486 59.39 -3.70 -3.21
N ARG A 487 60.32 -4.63 -3.02
CA ARG A 487 61.73 -4.33 -2.78
C ARG A 487 62.50 -4.53 -4.08
N ILE A 488 63.02 -3.44 -4.64
CA ILE A 488 63.81 -3.50 -5.88
C ILE A 488 65.11 -4.27 -5.64
N SER A 489 65.45 -5.22 -6.52
CA SER A 489 66.74 -5.88 -6.49
C SER A 489 67.85 -4.87 -6.81
N GLY A 490 68.78 -4.69 -5.87
CA GLY A 490 69.90 -3.74 -6.01
C GLY A 490 69.91 -2.56 -5.03
N GLY A 491 68.82 -2.33 -4.26
CA GLY A 491 68.89 -1.58 -3.00
C GLY A 491 68.18 -0.23 -2.92
N GLY A 492 67.72 0.07 -1.69
CA GLY A 492 67.47 1.41 -1.15
C GLY A 492 66.05 1.96 -1.27
N ALA A 493 65.41 1.84 -2.43
CA ALA A 493 64.11 2.47 -2.67
C ALA A 493 62.96 1.47 -2.57
N TRP A 494 61.95 1.84 -1.78
CA TRP A 494 60.61 1.25 -1.87
C TRP A 494 59.85 2.09 -2.89
N ILE A 495 59.37 1.48 -3.97
CA ILE A 495 58.38 2.09 -4.85
C ILE A 495 57.04 1.48 -4.46
N PRO A 496 55.96 2.28 -4.29
CA PRO A 496 54.62 1.72 -4.20
C PRO A 496 54.36 0.95 -5.51
N ASN A 497 54.42 -0.37 -5.42
CA ASN A 497 54.05 -1.28 -6.49
C ASN A 497 52.81 -2.00 -5.97
N ILE A 498 51.71 -1.87 -6.70
CA ILE A 498 50.76 -2.92 -7.06
C ILE A 498 49.57 -2.21 -7.75
N LEU A 499 49.52 -2.27 -9.08
CA LEU A 499 48.27 -2.68 -9.70
C LEU A 499 48.01 -4.09 -9.15
N PRO A 500 46.87 -4.40 -8.52
CA PRO A 500 46.62 -5.73 -7.98
C PRO A 500 46.75 -6.75 -9.12
N GLY A 501 47.84 -7.52 -9.10
CA GLY A 501 48.12 -8.58 -10.05
C GLY A 501 47.07 -9.67 -9.92
N GLY A 502 46.00 -9.54 -10.70
CA GLY A 502 44.89 -10.46 -10.80
C GLY A 502 43.80 -9.85 -11.69
N ASN A 503 43.08 -10.70 -12.42
CA ASN A 503 41.85 -10.27 -13.09
C ASN A 503 40.80 -9.99 -12.02
N TYR A 504 40.69 -8.74 -11.58
CA TYR A 504 39.60 -8.30 -10.73
C TYR A 504 38.50 -7.71 -11.59
N THR A 505 37.29 -8.20 -11.39
CA THR A 505 36.08 -7.53 -11.87
C THR A 505 35.60 -6.64 -10.73
N VAL A 506 35.55 -5.33 -10.94
CA VAL A 506 34.78 -4.44 -10.06
C VAL A 506 33.32 -4.75 -10.29
N ASP A 507 32.74 -5.56 -9.42
CA ASP A 507 31.31 -5.83 -9.47
C ASP A 507 30.53 -4.60 -9.01
N LYS A 508 29.48 -4.26 -9.75
CA LYS A 508 28.57 -3.16 -9.42
C LYS A 508 27.81 -3.51 -8.13
N GLY A 509 28.31 -3.00 -7.00
CA GLY A 509 27.60 -3.03 -5.72
C GLY A 509 26.66 -1.82 -5.57
N PRO A 510 25.62 -1.92 -4.73
CA PRO A 510 24.80 -0.77 -4.37
C PRO A 510 25.64 0.32 -3.71
N ILE A 511 25.55 1.57 -4.19
CA ILE A 511 26.11 2.73 -3.50
C ILE A 511 25.22 3.00 -2.28
N ARG A 512 25.80 2.94 -1.08
CA ARG A 512 25.12 3.31 0.17
C ARG A 512 25.11 4.83 0.28
N ALA A 513 23.92 5.42 0.37
CA ALA A 513 23.74 6.86 0.54
C ALA A 513 24.09 7.32 1.97
#